data_AF-E3ZTL6-F1
#
_entry.id   AF-E3ZTL6-F1
#
_cell.length_a   1.000
_cell.length_b   1.000
_cell.length_c   1.000
_cell.angle_alpha   90.00
_cell.angle_beta   90.00
_cell.angle_gamma   90.00
#
_symmetry.space_group_name_H-M   'P 1'
#
loop_
_entity.id
_entity.type
_entity.pdbx_description
1 polymer ?
#
loop_
_entity_poly.entity_id
_entity_poly.type
_entity_poly.pdbx_seq_one_letter_code
_entity_poly.pdbx_strand_id
1 'polypeptide(L)'
;MGIYSILLNTSYEYGSVIPTFLMVFVNLNIVLFVFNLIPLPPLDGYQVLIEFLPLSARAKLEPVERYAMLIFLIIALTPISQFTIQPIFNTVIPFIYRMILGIFGLTPF
;
A
#
# COMPACT_ATOMS: atom_id res chain seq x y z
N MET A 1 39.43 -17.47 18.19
CA MET A 1 38.86 -17.00 16.91
C MET A 1 37.40 -17.44 16.68
N GLY A 2 37.00 -18.67 16.98
CA GLY A 2 35.63 -19.16 16.67
C GLY A 2 34.47 -18.58 17.50
N ILE A 3 34.65 -18.34 18.80
CA ILE A 3 33.56 -17.80 19.66
C ILE A 3 33.28 -16.33 19.34
N TYR A 4 34.32 -15.53 19.09
CA TYR A 4 34.18 -14.13 18.70
C TYR A 4 33.49 -13.98 17.34
N SER A 5 33.74 -14.86 16.36
CA SER A 5 33.02 -14.83 15.08
C SER A 5 31.55 -15.23 15.20
N ILE A 6 31.21 -16.15 16.12
CA ILE A 6 29.82 -16.53 16.39
C ILE A 6 29.08 -15.37 17.04
N LEU A 7 29.64 -14.77 18.10
CA LEU A 7 29.03 -13.62 18.76
C LEU A 7 28.86 -12.43 17.81
N LEU A 8 29.84 -12.17 16.93
CA LEU A 8 29.72 -11.13 15.92
C LEU A 8 28.62 -11.44 14.89
N ASN A 9 28.58 -12.65 14.31
CA ASN A 9 27.52 -13.01 13.36
C ASN A 9 26.12 -12.92 13.97
N THR A 10 25.95 -13.40 15.20
CA THR A 10 24.70 -13.32 15.94
C THR A 10 24.31 -11.86 16.24
N SER A 11 25.28 -10.99 16.54
CA SER A 11 25.06 -9.55 16.74
C SER A 11 24.70 -8.82 15.43
N TYR A 12 25.31 -9.22 14.31
CA TYR A 12 24.98 -8.70 12.98
C TYR A 12 23.58 -9.16 12.52
N GLU A 13 23.20 -10.41 12.78
CA GLU A 13 21.85 -10.92 12.53
C GLU A 13 20.83 -10.12 13.34
N TYR A 14 20.99 -10.00 14.67
CA TYR A 14 20.04 -9.25 15.50
C TYR A 14 20.04 -7.74 15.21
N GLY A 15 21.20 -7.16 14.90
CA GLY A 15 21.32 -5.77 14.46
C GLY A 15 20.56 -5.47 13.17
N SER A 16 20.32 -6.49 12.33
CA SER A 16 19.56 -6.36 11.09
C SER A 16 18.04 -6.55 11.24
N VAL A 17 17.57 -7.15 12.34
CA VAL A 17 16.13 -7.45 12.54
C VAL A 17 15.31 -6.18 12.70
N ILE A 18 15.75 -5.25 13.55
CA ILE A 18 14.98 -4.02 13.82
C ILE A 18 14.87 -3.15 12.56
N PRO A 19 15.95 -2.84 11.83
CA PRO A 19 15.85 -2.08 10.58
C PRO A 19 14.98 -2.78 9.53
N THR A 20 15.11 -4.11 9.40
CA THR A 20 14.29 -4.89 8.45
C THR A 20 12.81 -4.86 8.82
N PHE A 21 12.49 -5.03 10.10
CA PHE A 21 11.11 -4.93 10.59
C PHE A 21 10.52 -3.55 10.31
N LEU A 22 11.24 -2.47 10.62
CA LEU A 22 10.78 -1.12 10.36
C LEU A 22 10.59 -0.86 8.86
N MET A 23 11.49 -1.37 8.02
CA MET A 23 11.36 -1.25 6.56
C MET A 23 10.12 -1.98 6.04
N VAL A 24 9.88 -3.22 6.49
CA VAL A 24 8.66 -3.97 6.13
C VAL A 24 7.41 -3.27 6.66
N PHE A 25 7.45 -2.78 7.90
CA PHE A 25 6.33 -2.07 8.52
C PHE A 25 5.96 -0.81 7.74
N VAL A 26 6.95 0.04 7.42
CA VAL A 26 6.73 1.24 6.60
C VAL A 26 6.20 0.86 5.22
N ASN A 27 6.76 -0.19 4.61
CA ASN A 27 6.32 -0.64 3.29
C ASN A 27 4.86 -1.10 3.27
N LEU A 28 4.45 -1.92 4.24
CA LEU A 28 3.07 -2.36 4.39
C LEU A 28 2.12 -1.18 4.58
N ASN A 29 2.48 -0.20 5.42
CA ASN A 29 1.63 0.98 5.63
C ASN A 29 1.51 1.84 4.38
N ILE A 30 2.58 2.02 3.60
CA ILE A 30 2.53 2.76 2.33
C ILE A 30 1.67 2.00 1.31
N VAL A 31 1.83 0.68 1.20
CA VAL A 31 1.00 -0.14 0.30
C VAL A 31 -0.48 -0.04 0.69
N LEU A 32 -0.80 -0.18 1.98
CA LEU A 32 -2.17 -0.06 2.49
C LEU A 32 -2.74 1.35 2.27
N PHE A 33 -1.93 2.39 2.48
CA PHE A 33 -2.32 3.76 2.20
C PHE A 33 -2.69 3.96 0.72
N VAL A 34 -1.81 3.54 -0.21
CA VAL A 34 -2.08 3.65 -1.65
C VAL A 34 -3.28 2.82 -2.06
N PHE A 35 -3.42 1.62 -1.49
CA PHE A 35 -4.57 0.76 -1.74
C PHE A 35 -5.87 1.43 -1.32
N ASN A 36 -5.92 2.02 -0.13
CA ASN A 36 -7.09 2.73 0.37
C ASN A 36 -7.40 4.01 -0.40
N LEU A 37 -6.52 4.53 -1.26
CA LEU A 37 -6.83 5.66 -2.14
C LEU A 37 -7.56 5.25 -3.43
N ILE A 38 -7.65 3.95 -3.74
CA ILE A 38 -8.35 3.48 -4.94
C ILE A 38 -9.86 3.69 -4.73
N PRO A 39 -10.57 4.40 -5.64
CA PRO A 39 -11.99 4.74 -5.48
C PRO A 39 -12.90 3.55 -5.84
N LEU A 40 -12.79 2.46 -5.10
CA LEU A 40 -13.54 1.22 -5.32
C LEU A 40 -14.10 0.70 -3.97
N PRO A 41 -15.40 0.38 -3.85
CA PRO A 41 -15.97 -0.14 -2.60
C PRO A 41 -15.41 -1.55 -2.35
N PRO A 42 -14.68 -1.87 -1.26
CA PRO A 42 -14.81 -1.46 0.13
C PRO A 42 -13.69 -0.52 0.66
N LEU A 43 -12.91 0.07 -0.23
CA LEU A 43 -11.74 0.88 0.11
C LEU A 43 -12.14 2.30 0.51
N ASP A 44 -11.36 2.94 1.38
CA ASP A 44 -11.71 4.25 1.96
C ASP A 44 -11.86 5.36 0.90
N GLY A 45 -11.06 5.31 -0.18
CA GLY A 45 -11.08 6.27 -1.27
C GLY A 45 -12.42 6.32 -2.00
N TYR A 46 -13.20 5.24 -1.94
CA TYR A 46 -14.58 5.25 -2.45
C TYR A 46 -15.50 6.12 -1.59
N GLN A 47 -15.40 6.02 -0.26
CA GLN A 47 -16.20 6.84 0.65
C GLN A 47 -15.83 8.31 0.49
N VAL A 48 -14.53 8.61 0.41
CA VAL A 48 -14.03 9.95 0.11
C VAL A 48 -14.65 10.48 -1.19
N LEU A 49 -14.63 9.72 -2.28
CA LEU A 49 -15.24 10.13 -3.54
C LEU A 49 -16.74 10.40 -3.41
N ILE A 50 -17.47 9.53 -2.72
CA ILE A 50 -18.92 9.64 -2.50
C ILE A 50 -19.28 10.92 -1.75
N GLU A 51 -18.48 11.35 -0.78
CA GLU A 51 -18.76 12.54 0.01
C GLU A 51 -18.75 13.81 -0.84
N PHE A 52 -18.01 13.82 -1.95
CA PHE A 52 -18.01 14.93 -2.91
C PHE A 52 -19.16 14.87 -3.93
N LEU A 53 -19.95 13.79 -3.97
CA LEU A 53 -21.03 13.63 -4.94
C LEU A 53 -22.37 14.20 -4.44
N PRO A 54 -23.19 14.80 -5.33
CA PRO A 54 -24.53 15.23 -5.00
C PRO A 54 -25.44 14.03 -4.67
N LEU A 55 -26.47 14.26 -3.85
CA LEU A 55 -27.36 13.21 -3.34
C LEU A 55 -27.98 12.34 -4.45
N SER A 56 -28.30 12.95 -5.60
CA SER A 56 -28.87 12.27 -6.76
C SER A 56 -27.91 11.30 -7.44
N ALA A 57 -26.60 11.54 -7.36
CA ALA A 57 -25.58 10.62 -7.86
C ALA A 57 -25.34 9.47 -6.86
N ARG A 58 -25.33 9.76 -5.55
CA ARG A 58 -25.19 8.75 -4.49
C ARG A 58 -26.29 7.69 -4.57
N ALA A 59 -27.55 8.12 -4.73
CA ALA A 59 -28.69 7.21 -4.89
C ALA A 59 -28.59 6.27 -6.12
N LYS A 60 -27.84 6.66 -7.16
CA LYS A 60 -27.59 5.81 -8.33
C LYS A 60 -26.46 4.80 -8.11
N LEU A 61 -25.57 5.06 -7.16
CA LEU A 61 -24.42 4.21 -6.85
C LEU A 61 -24.74 3.13 -5.81
N GLU A 62 -25.71 3.36 -4.94
CA GLU A 62 -26.15 2.42 -3.89
C GLU A 62 -26.41 0.99 -4.40
N PRO A 63 -27.08 0.75 -5.55
CA PRO A 63 -27.27 -0.61 -6.06
C PRO A 63 -25.95 -1.29 -6.50
N VAL A 64 -24.96 -0.48 -6.94
CA VAL A 64 -23.67 -0.96 -7.43
C VAL A 64 -22.76 -1.34 -6.26
N GLU A 65 -22.83 -0.62 -5.13
CA GLU A 65 -22.06 -0.91 -3.91
C GLU A 65 -22.25 -2.35 -3.44
N ARG A 66 -23.47 -2.89 -3.55
CA ARG A 66 -23.79 -4.27 -3.15
C ARG A 66 -22.95 -5.31 -3.88
N TYR A 67 -22.64 -5.09 -5.15
CA TYR A 67 -21.83 -6.02 -5.96
C TYR A 67 -20.35 -5.65 -5.97
N ALA A 68 -20.01 -4.43 -5.55
CA ALA A 68 -18.66 -3.92 -5.64
C ALA A 68 -17.65 -4.72 -4.82
N MET A 69 -18.04 -5.22 -3.63
CA MET A 69 -17.17 -6.13 -2.86
C MET A 69 -16.83 -7.40 -3.64
N LEU A 70 -17.80 -7.97 -4.36
CA LEU A 70 -17.57 -9.17 -5.19
C LEU A 70 -16.68 -8.84 -6.39
N ILE A 71 -16.95 -7.72 -7.07
CA ILE A 71 -16.13 -7.23 -8.19
C ILE A 71 -14.70 -6.98 -7.75
N PHE A 72 -14.51 -6.34 -6.59
CA PHE A 72 -13.22 -6.12 -5.97
C PHE A 72 -12.46 -7.42 -5.74
N LEU A 73 -13.09 -8.42 -5.11
CA LEU A 73 -12.46 -9.72 -4.87
C LEU A 73 -12.07 -10.40 -6.18
N ILE A 74 -12.92 -10.34 -7.21
CA ILE A 74 -12.59 -10.87 -8.54
C ILE A 74 -11.36 -10.14 -9.10
N ILE A 75 -11.33 -8.81 -9.10
CA ILE A 75 -10.20 -8.05 -9.62
C ILE A 75 -8.92 -8.37 -8.84
N ALA A 76 -8.98 -8.40 -7.51
CA ALA A 76 -7.82 -8.58 -6.63
C ALA A 76 -7.26 -10.00 -6.65
N LEU A 77 -8.12 -11.03 -6.72
CA LEU A 77 -7.71 -12.44 -6.66
C LEU A 77 -7.42 -13.06 -8.03
N THR A 78 -7.82 -12.40 -9.11
CA THR A 78 -7.53 -12.87 -10.48
C THR A 78 -6.35 -12.11 -11.09
N PRO A 79 -5.79 -12.60 -12.22
CA PRO A 79 -4.74 -11.89 -12.96
C PRO A 79 -5.14 -10.48 -13.46
N ILE A 80 -6.43 -10.10 -13.37
CA ILE A 80 -6.93 -8.77 -13.74
C ILE A 80 -6.25 -7.67 -12.89
N SER A 81 -5.88 -7.98 -11.64
CA SER A 81 -5.11 -7.09 -10.76
C SER A 81 -3.82 -6.58 -11.42
N GLN A 82 -3.18 -7.38 -12.28
CA GLN A 82 -1.94 -7.03 -12.98
C GLN A 82 -2.13 -5.87 -13.99
N PHE A 83 -3.34 -5.72 -14.51
CA PHE A 83 -3.68 -4.69 -15.48
C PHE A 83 -4.41 -3.49 -14.84
N THR A 84 -4.87 -3.62 -13.60
CA THR A 84 -5.68 -2.60 -12.91
C THR A 84 -4.95 -2.01 -11.71
N ILE A 85 -4.64 -2.83 -10.70
CA ILE A 85 -4.03 -2.39 -9.44
C ILE A 85 -2.50 -2.23 -9.58
N GLN A 86 -1.84 -3.19 -10.24
CA GLN A 86 -0.38 -3.21 -10.34
C GLN A 86 0.22 -1.96 -11.01
N PRO A 87 -0.34 -1.40 -12.10
CA PRO A 87 0.20 -0.18 -12.71
C PRO A 87 0.15 1.03 -11.76
N ILE A 88 -0.94 1.13 -10.98
CA ILE A 88 -1.09 2.17 -9.94
C ILE A 88 0.02 2.00 -8.91
N PHE A 89 0.23 0.78 -8.43
CA PHE A 89 1.25 0.49 -7.41
C PHE A 89 2.66 0.79 -7.91
N ASN A 90 3.00 0.35 -9.12
CA ASN A 90 4.30 0.58 -9.73
C ASN A 90 4.62 2.06 -9.98
N THR A 91 3.60 2.93 -9.99
CA THR A 91 3.76 4.38 -10.22
C THR A 91 3.69 5.16 -8.92
N VAL A 92 2.63 4.94 -8.14
CA VAL A 92 2.29 5.75 -6.96
C VAL A 92 3.19 5.39 -5.77
N ILE A 93 3.50 4.11 -5.55
CA ILE A 93 4.32 3.70 -4.41
C ILE A 93 5.73 4.30 -4.51
N PRO A 94 6.48 4.14 -5.63
CA PRO A 94 7.80 4.76 -5.76
C PRO A 94 7.76 6.28 -5.66
N PHE A 95 6.68 6.91 -6.18
CA PHE A 95 6.49 8.35 -6.04
C PHE A 95 6.36 8.77 -4.58
N ILE A 96 5.53 8.11 -3.79
CA ILE A 96 5.36 8.39 -2.35
C ILE A 96 6.67 8.16 -1.60
N TYR A 97 7.39 7.07 -1.89
CA TYR A 97 8.70 6.85 -1.29
C TYR A 97 9.67 8.00 -1.57
N ARG A 98 9.75 8.45 -2.83
CA ARG A 98 10.60 9.60 -3.20
C ARG A 98 10.19 10.87 -2.48
N MET A 99 8.89 11.14 -2.34
CA MET A 99 8.41 12.30 -1.59
C MET A 99 8.79 12.23 -0.11
N ILE A 100 8.54 11.09 0.53
CA ILE A 100 8.85 10.88 1.95
C ILE A 100 10.36 11.03 2.16
N LEU A 101 11.18 10.34 1.38
CA LEU A 101 12.64 10.46 1.45
C LEU A 101 13.10 11.90 1.17
N GLY A 102 12.47 12.60 0.24
CA GLY A 102 12.75 14.01 -0.06
C GLY A 102 12.48 14.94 1.13
N ILE A 103 11.37 14.73 1.83
CA ILE A 103 11.03 15.47 3.06
C ILE A 103 12.10 15.26 4.14
N PHE A 104 12.65 14.05 4.24
CA PHE A 104 13.70 13.72 5.21
C PHE A 104 15.14 14.00 4.71
N GLY A 105 15.32 14.48 3.47
CA GLY A 105 16.64 14.73 2.88
C GLY A 105 17.45 13.45 2.60
N LEU A 106 16.78 12.30 2.48
CA LEU A 106 17.36 10.97 2.33
C LEU A 106 17.30 10.43 0.88
N THR A 107 17.02 11.28 -0.12
CA THR A 107 16.93 10.84 -1.52
C THR A 107 18.31 10.45 -2.05
N PRO A 108 18.54 9.18 -2.44
CA PRO A 108 19.65 8.87 -3.33
C PRO A 108 19.29 9.46 -4.70
N PHE A 109 20.15 10.32 -5.23
CA PHE A 109 19.96 11.03 -6.50
C PHE A 109 19.45 10.12 -7.62
#